data_AF-A0A3C7W5Q2-F1
#
_entry.id   AF-A0A3C7W5Q2-F1
#
_cell.length_a   1.000
_cell.length_b   1.000
_cell.length_c   1.000
_cell.angle_alpha   90.00
_cell.angle_beta   90.00
_cell.angle_gamma   90.00
#
_symmetry.space_group_name_H-M   'P 1'
#
loop_
_entity.id
_entity.type
_entity.pdbx_description
1 polymer ?
#
loop_
_entity_poly.entity_id
_entity_poly.type
_entity_poly.pdbx_seq_one_letter_code
_entity_poly.pdbx_strand_id
1 'polypeptide(L)'
;MAAAGQPVPVLVVAAVAVLCVVWWIFEPLPIPVTSLLPLAVLPLAGVLTPAEVGQAYGSPLILLLLGGFLLSRSMEASGAHRRIALGMIRLFGASSG
;
A
#
# COMPACT_ATOMS: atom_id res chain seq x y z
N MET A 1 12.89 -28.22 6.21
CA MET A 1 12.53 -29.55 6.73
C MET A 1 11.58 -29.48 7.95
N ALA A 2 10.61 -28.55 7.98
CA ALA A 2 9.69 -28.35 9.13
C ALA A 2 8.19 -28.37 8.76
N ALA A 3 7.83 -28.87 7.58
CA ALA A 3 6.45 -28.84 7.07
C ALA A 3 5.61 -30.08 7.41
N ALA A 4 6.24 -31.17 7.86
CA ALA A 4 5.55 -32.43 8.16
C ALA A 4 4.84 -32.33 9.52
N GLY A 5 3.56 -31.95 9.51
CA GLY A 5 2.70 -31.91 10.69
C GLY A 5 2.00 -30.57 10.97
N GLN A 6 2.26 -29.53 10.17
CA GLN A 6 1.56 -28.25 10.32
C GLN A 6 0.14 -28.31 9.72
N PRO A 7 -0.85 -27.64 10.33
CA PRO A 7 -2.20 -27.60 9.80
C PRO A 7 -2.22 -26.93 8.42
N VAL A 8 -3.04 -27.46 7.51
CA VAL A 8 -3.12 -27.02 6.09
C VAL A 8 -3.21 -25.50 5.92
N PRO A 9 -3.97 -24.74 6.75
CA PRO A 9 -4.02 -23.28 6.66
C PRO A 9 -2.64 -22.60 6.77
N VAL A 10 -1.77 -23.10 7.65
CA VAL A 10 -0.42 -22.53 7.86
C VAL A 10 0.45 -22.71 6.63
N LEU A 11 0.34 -23.87 5.97
CA LEU A 11 1.09 -24.16 4.74
C LEU A 11 0.64 -23.24 3.60
N VAL A 12 -0.68 -23.00 3.47
CA VAL A 12 -1.22 -22.09 2.46
C VAL A 12 -0.74 -20.67 2.68
N VAL A 13 -0.84 -20.15 3.91
CA VAL A 13 -0.37 -18.79 4.24
C VAL A 13 1.12 -18.64 3.96
N ALA A 14 1.93 -19.63 4.36
CA ALA A 14 3.37 -19.61 4.12
C ALA A 14 3.70 -19.64 2.62
N ALA A 15 3.01 -20.46 1.83
CA ALA A 15 3.18 -20.53 0.39
C ALA A 15 2.83 -19.21 -0.30
N VAL A 16 1.71 -18.60 0.09
CA VAL A 16 1.28 -17.27 -0.41
C VAL A 16 2.30 -16.19 -0.04
N ALA A 17 2.79 -16.20 1.20
CA ALA A 17 3.79 -15.23 1.66
C ALA A 17 5.11 -15.35 0.88
N VAL A 18 5.62 -16.58 0.69
CA VAL A 18 6.83 -16.82 -0.11
C VAL A 18 6.61 -16.39 -1.56
N LEU A 19 5.45 -16.69 -2.15
CA LEU A 19 5.11 -16.26 -3.50
C LEU A 19 5.13 -14.73 -3.63
N CYS A 20 4.52 -14.00 -2.69
CA CYS A 20 4.54 -12.54 -2.66
C CYS A 20 5.97 -11.99 -2.57
N VAL A 21 6.81 -12.55 -1.69
CA VAL A 21 8.22 -12.13 -1.55
C VAL A 21 8.99 -12.35 -2.86
N VAL A 22 8.84 -13.53 -3.46
CA VAL A 22 9.48 -13.85 -4.75
C VAL A 22 9.01 -12.86 -5.83
N TRP A 23 7.70 -12.62 -5.95
CA TRP A 23 7.18 -11.68 -6.95
C TRP A 23 7.53 -10.22 -6.66
N TRP A 24 7.72 -9.80 -5.42
CA TRP A 24 8.24 -8.47 -5.14
C TRP A 24 9.72 -8.32 -5.52
N ILE A 25 10.52 -9.38 -5.43
CA ILE A 25 11.95 -9.34 -5.80
C ILE A 25 12.13 -9.37 -7.32
N PHE A 26 11.39 -10.24 -8.01
CA PHE A 26 11.55 -10.44 -9.46
C PHE A 26 10.66 -9.50 -10.29
N GLU A 27 9.75 -8.76 -9.64
CA GLU A 27 8.82 -7.82 -10.26
C GLU A 27 8.17 -8.30 -11.58
N PRO A 28 7.64 -9.54 -11.67
CA PRO A 28 6.95 -9.98 -12.89
C PRO A 28 5.65 -9.20 -13.14
N LEU A 29 5.09 -8.59 -12.08
CA LEU A 29 3.91 -7.75 -12.10
C LEU A 29 4.16 -6.51 -11.23
N PRO A 30 3.44 -5.39 -11.48
CA PRO A 30 3.52 -4.21 -10.63
C PRO A 30 3.24 -4.56 -9.16
N ILE A 31 4.02 -3.99 -8.24
CA ILE A 31 3.91 -4.21 -6.78
C ILE A 31 2.45 -4.15 -6.28
N PRO A 32 1.59 -3.20 -6.69
CA PRO A 32 0.20 -3.15 -6.24
C PRO A 32 -0.61 -4.38 -6.62
N VAL A 33 -0.37 -4.96 -7.80
CA VAL A 33 -1.07 -6.15 -8.30
C VAL A 33 -0.65 -7.38 -7.49
N THR A 34 0.65 -7.55 -7.26
CA THR A 34 1.18 -8.62 -6.40
C THR A 34 0.62 -8.52 -4.98
N SER A 35 0.50 -7.31 -4.43
CA SER A 35 -0.06 -7.10 -3.10
C SER A 35 -1.53 -7.46 -2.98
N LEU A 36 -2.29 -7.57 -4.06
CA LEU A 36 -3.68 -8.04 -4.06
C LEU A 36 -3.81 -9.57 -4.08
N LEU A 37 -2.71 -10.31 -4.30
CA LEU A 37 -2.75 -11.76 -4.40
C LEU A 37 -3.28 -12.45 -3.11
N PRO A 38 -2.84 -12.07 -1.90
CA PRO A 38 -3.42 -12.63 -0.66
C PRO A 38 -4.91 -12.33 -0.50
N LEU A 39 -5.37 -11.18 -0.99
CA LEU A 39 -6.79 -10.77 -0.97
C LEU A 39 -7.68 -11.81 -1.69
N ALA A 40 -7.19 -12.36 -2.80
CA ALA A 40 -7.92 -13.36 -3.57
C ALA A 40 -7.66 -14.79 -3.08
N VAL A 41 -6.40 -15.15 -2.83
CA VAL A 41 -6.01 -16.55 -2.59
C VAL A 41 -6.42 -17.05 -1.21
N LEU A 42 -6.29 -16.24 -0.15
CA LEU A 42 -6.61 -16.65 1.22
C LEU A 42 -8.09 -16.98 1.44
N PRO A 43 -9.07 -16.19 0.94
CA PRO A 43 -10.47 -16.56 1.07
C PRO A 43 -10.88 -17.70 0.13
N LEU A 44 -10.29 -17.81 -1.07
CA LEU A 44 -10.54 -18.96 -1.96
C LEU A 44 -10.03 -20.27 -1.37
N ALA A 45 -8.93 -20.24 -0.61
CA ALA A 45 -8.41 -21.40 0.10
C ALA A 45 -9.16 -21.71 1.41
N GLY A 46 -10.19 -20.93 1.77
CA GLY A 46 -10.97 -21.12 3.01
C GLY A 46 -10.21 -20.84 4.29
N VAL A 47 -9.05 -20.15 4.21
CA VAL A 47 -8.20 -19.84 5.37
C VAL A 47 -8.79 -18.69 6.18
N LEU A 48 -9.31 -17.67 5.48
CA LEU A 48 -9.91 -16.47 6.08
C LEU A 48 -11.21 -16.14 5.36
N THR A 49 -12.12 -15.44 6.04
CA THR A 49 -13.33 -14.91 5.40
C THR A 49 -13.01 -13.68 4.54
N PRO A 50 -13.82 -13.38 3.51
CA PRO A 50 -13.65 -12.15 2.72
C PRO A 50 -13.68 -10.88 3.57
N ALA A 51 -14.45 -10.88 4.66
CA ALA A 51 -14.54 -9.76 5.58
C ALA A 51 -13.22 -9.56 6.35
N GLU A 52 -12.64 -10.61 6.93
CA GLU A 52 -11.38 -10.54 7.67
C GLU A 52 -10.23 -10.07 6.78
N VAL A 53 -10.16 -10.60 5.57
CA VAL A 53 -9.15 -10.21 4.58
C VAL A 53 -9.37 -8.76 4.13
N GLY A 54 -10.63 -8.36 3.90
CA GLY A 54 -10.98 -6.98 3.55
C GLY A 54 -10.58 -5.95 4.62
N GLN A 55 -10.66 -6.29 5.91
CA GLN A 55 -10.25 -5.40 7.01
C GLN A 55 -8.76 -5.03 6.94
N ALA A 56 -7.90 -5.96 6.49
CA ALA A 56 -6.47 -5.69 6.38
C ALA A 56 -6.16 -4.64 5.28
N TYR A 57 -6.92 -4.66 4.18
CA TYR A 57 -6.73 -3.73 3.05
C TYR A 57 -7.52 -2.43 3.23
N GLY A 58 -8.63 -2.47 3.96
CA GLY A 58 -9.46 -1.32 4.32
C GLY A 58 -9.00 -0.57 5.57
N SER A 59 -7.76 -0.80 6.03
CA SER A 59 -7.24 -0.15 7.23
C SER A 59 -7.33 1.38 7.13
N PRO A 60 -7.73 2.09 8.21
CA PRO A 60 -7.78 3.54 8.22
C PRO A 60 -6.47 4.19 7.75
N LEU A 61 -5.32 3.60 8.06
CA LEU A 61 -4.02 4.12 7.63
C LEU A 61 -3.85 4.12 6.10
N ILE A 62 -4.34 3.07 5.42
CA ILE A 62 -4.28 2.97 3.95
C ILE A 62 -5.17 4.05 3.33
N LEU A 63 -6.38 4.23 3.87
CA LEU A 63 -7.31 5.26 3.41
C LEU A 63 -6.77 6.68 3.66
N LEU A 64 -6.13 6.91 4.80
CA LEU A 64 -5.47 8.18 5.11
C LEU A 64 -4.31 8.47 4.15
N LEU A 65 -3.48 7.47 3.85
CA LEU A 65 -2.39 7.62 2.88
C LEU A 65 -2.92 7.91 1.48
N LEU A 66 -3.95 7.18 1.03
CA LEU A 66 -4.63 7.43 -0.24
C LEU A 66 -5.19 8.86 -0.30
N GLY A 67 -5.86 9.31 0.76
CA GLY A 67 -6.34 10.68 0.89
C GLY A 67 -5.21 11.71 0.81
N GLY A 68 -4.09 11.45 1.48
CA GLY A 68 -2.88 12.29 1.40
C GLY A 68 -2.33 12.39 -0.03
N PHE A 69 -2.26 11.29 -0.76
CA PHE A 69 -1.84 11.30 -2.17
C PHE A 69 -2.83 12.06 -3.06
N LEU A 70 -4.13 11.87 -2.87
CA LEU A 70 -5.16 12.61 -3.60
C LEU A 70 -5.03 14.12 -3.36
N LEU A 71 -4.90 14.53 -2.10
CA LEU A 71 -4.68 15.93 -1.72
C LEU A 71 -3.39 16.50 -2.35
N SER A 72 -2.29 15.74 -2.32
CA SER A 72 -1.03 16.13 -2.96
C SER A 72 -1.20 16.37 -4.46
N ARG A 73 -1.89 15.46 -5.16
CA ARG A 73 -2.19 15.62 -6.59
C ARG A 73 -3.10 16.81 -6.87
N SER A 74 -4.11 17.05 -6.04
CA SER A 74 -4.97 18.24 -6.15
C SER A 74 -4.20 19.54 -5.92
N MET A 75 -3.23 19.56 -5.00
CA MET A 75 -2.35 20.71 -4.77
C MET A 75 -1.41 20.96 -5.95
N GLU A 76 -0.94 19.90 -6.61
CA GLU A 76 -0.14 19.97 -7.84
C GLU A 76 -0.97 20.60 -8.97
N ALA A 77 -2.15 20.03 -9.26
CA ALA A 77 -3.04 20.49 -10.31
C ALA A 77 -3.54 21.93 -10.10
N SER A 78 -3.78 22.34 -8.85
CA SER A 78 -4.24 23.70 -8.52
C SER A 78 -3.10 24.73 -8.47
N GLY A 79 -1.83 24.31 -8.60
CA GLY A 79 -0.67 25.18 -8.39
C GLY A 79 -0.55 25.74 -6.97
N ALA A 80 -1.27 25.17 -5.99
CA ALA A 80 -1.33 25.66 -4.62
C ALA A 80 0.05 25.62 -3.95
N HIS A 81 0.82 24.55 -4.18
CA HIS A 81 2.20 24.41 -3.72
C HIS A 81 3.08 25.58 -4.20
N ARG A 82 2.93 26.02 -5.46
CA ARG A 82 3.68 27.15 -6.03
C ARG A 82 3.25 28.50 -5.45
N ARG A 83 1.94 28.69 -5.21
CA ARG A 83 1.42 29.90 -4.54
C ARG A 83 1.98 30.02 -3.12
N ILE A 84 2.02 28.91 -2.38
CA ILE A 84 2.60 28.86 -1.03
C ILE A 84 4.10 29.17 -1.10
N ALA A 85 4.85 28.54 -2.01
CA ALA A 85 6.28 28.79 -2.20
C ALA A 85 6.60 30.27 -2.49
N LEU A 86 5.89 30.88 -3.45
CA LEU A 86 6.06 32.30 -3.77
C LEU A 86 5.63 33.21 -2.60
N GLY A 87 4.60 32.82 -1.84
CA GLY A 87 4.19 33.53 -0.62
C GLY A 87 5.29 33.55 0.43
N MET A 88 5.94 32.41 0.68
CA MET A 88 7.08 32.31 1.61
C MET A 88 8.26 33.17 1.16
N ILE A 89 8.60 33.14 -0.14
CA ILE A 89 9.68 33.99 -0.70
C ILE A 89 9.35 35.47 -0.51
N ARG A 90 8.10 35.90 -0.72
CA ARG A 90 7.72 37.30 -0.51
C ARG A 90 7.77 37.71 0.96
N LEU A 91 7.42 36.80 1.87
CA LEU A 91 7.38 37.08 3.30
C LEU A 91 8.79 37.16 3.92
N PHE A 92 9.71 36.28 3.52
CA PHE A 92 11.04 36.18 4.11
C PHE A 92 12.18 36.70 3.22
N GLY A 93 11.98 36.74 1.90
CA GLY A 93 13.00 37.20 0.95
C GLY A 93 13.07 38.72 0.76
N ALA A 94 12.10 39.48 1.28
CA ALA A 94 12.08 40.94 1.18
C ALA A 94 13.02 41.65 2.17
N SER A 95 13.63 40.94 3.13
CA SER A 95 14.44 41.53 4.21
C SER A 95 15.96 41.29 4.09
N SER A 96 16.45 40.79 2.95
CA SER A 96 17.89 40.49 2.74
C SER A 96 18.52 41.23 1.54
N GLY A 97 17.99 42.39 1.17
CA GLY A 97 18.58 43.32 0.20
C GLY A 97 18.84 44.69 0.81
#